data_AF-X1LU87-F1
#
_entry.id   AF-X1LU87-F1
#
_cell.length_a   1.000
_cell.length_b   1.000
_cell.length_c   1.000
_cell.angle_alpha   90.00
_cell.angle_beta   90.00
_cell.angle_gamma   90.00
#
_symmetry.space_group_name_H-M   'P 1'
#
loop_
_entity.id
_entity.type
_entity.pdbx_description
1 polymer ?
#
loop_
_entity_poly.entity_id
_entity_poly.type
_entity_poly.pdbx_seq_one_letter_code
_entity_poly.pdbx_strand_id
1 'polypeptide(L)'
;IGVSPTFIDRAKAIIVEINSSQPLELEGIHDIYQPKDPPYRCPIPLIKPEDRIGTPYIPTDSSKIKAIVITDIKDKTNPLTPIDENSKKIAGYIVNFLKNEVKSKKLPQN
;
A
#
# COMPACT_ATOMS: atom_id res chain seq x y z
N ILE A 1 -4.89 1.26 2.47
CA ILE A 1 -3.81 1.28 3.49
C ILE A 1 -2.98 2.55 3.34
N GLY A 2 -2.72 3.24 4.44
CA GLY A 2 -1.88 4.42 4.57
C GLY A 2 -1.35 4.37 6.00
N VAL A 3 -1.59 5.41 6.80
CA VAL A 3 -1.30 5.38 8.25
C VAL A 3 -2.41 4.73 9.10
N SER A 4 -3.44 4.13 8.46
CA SER A 4 -4.62 3.55 9.14
C SER A 4 -4.29 2.57 10.29
N PRO A 5 -3.33 1.62 10.17
CA PRO A 5 -3.01 0.71 11.27
C PRO A 5 -2.57 1.45 12.54
N THR A 6 -1.78 2.50 12.37
CA THR A 6 -1.28 3.33 13.48
C THR A 6 -2.39 4.16 14.10
N PHE A 7 -3.30 4.71 13.29
CA PHE A 7 -4.48 5.40 13.82
C PHE A 7 -5.36 4.46 14.64
N ILE A 8 -5.60 3.25 14.15
CA ILE A 8 -6.42 2.24 14.84
C ILE A 8 -5.75 1.78 16.15
N ASP A 9 -4.43 1.59 16.15
CA ASP A 9 -3.65 1.25 17.34
C ASP A 9 -3.78 2.34 18.43
N ARG A 10 -3.58 3.61 18.04
CA ARG A 10 -3.53 4.75 18.97
C ARG A 10 -4.90 5.33 19.35
N ALA A 11 -5.94 5.04 18.57
CA ALA A 11 -7.27 5.59 18.81
C ALA A 11 -7.92 5.03 20.08
N LYS A 12 -8.64 5.91 20.78
CA LYS A 12 -9.54 5.54 21.90
C LYS A 12 -10.92 5.10 21.43
N ALA A 13 -11.35 5.59 20.28
CA ALA A 13 -12.63 5.30 19.65
C ALA A 13 -12.44 5.25 18.13
N ILE A 14 -13.14 4.32 17.49
CA ILE A 14 -13.05 4.04 16.06
C ILE A 14 -14.46 4.14 15.47
N ILE A 15 -14.56 4.81 14.34
CA ILE A 15 -15.74 4.76 13.47
C ILE A 15 -15.30 3.99 12.22
N VAL A 16 -16.04 2.93 11.89
CA VAL A 16 -15.77 2.14 10.68
C VAL A 16 -16.77 2.53 9.62
N GLU A 17 -16.29 2.87 8.42
CA GLU A 17 -17.13 3.03 7.24
C GLU A 17 -17.03 1.75 6.39
N ILE A 18 -18.15 1.06 6.19
CA ILE A 18 -18.25 -0.10 5.30
C ILE A 18 -18.83 0.39 3.98
N ASN A 19 -18.01 0.43 2.95
CA ASN A 19 -18.36 0.96 1.64
C ASN A 19 -18.73 -0.19 0.69
N SER A 20 -20.01 -0.33 0.35
CA SER A 20 -20.53 -1.38 -0.55
C SER A 20 -20.10 -1.23 -2.00
N SER A 21 -19.56 -0.07 -2.39
CA SER A 21 -19.02 0.13 -3.73
C SER A 21 -17.67 -0.58 -3.94
N GLN A 22 -17.02 -1.00 -2.85
CA GLN A 22 -15.76 -1.73 -2.87
C GLN A 22 -16.02 -3.26 -2.84
N PRO A 23 -15.33 -4.04 -3.69
CA PRO A 23 -15.53 -5.48 -3.75
C PRO A 23 -15.00 -6.19 -2.49
N LEU A 24 -15.66 -7.29 -2.10
CA LEU A 24 -15.21 -8.14 -0.99
C LEU A 24 -13.87 -8.83 -1.32
N GLU A 25 -13.59 -9.02 -2.60
CA GLU A 25 -12.36 -9.61 -3.14
C GLU A 25 -11.11 -8.77 -2.86
N LEU A 26 -11.23 -7.54 -2.32
CA LEU A 26 -10.09 -6.80 -1.77
C LEU A 26 -9.53 -7.46 -0.50
N GLU A 27 -10.29 -8.32 0.17
CA GLU A 27 -9.77 -9.10 1.28
C GLU A 27 -8.59 -9.97 0.82
N GLY A 28 -7.47 -9.89 1.53
CA GLY A 28 -6.26 -10.62 1.21
C GLY A 28 -5.24 -9.88 0.34
N ILE A 29 -5.59 -8.76 -0.32
CA ILE A 29 -4.58 -8.01 -1.12
C ILE A 29 -3.58 -7.24 -0.23
N HIS A 30 -3.95 -6.97 1.03
CA HIS A 30 -3.16 -6.17 1.96
C HIS A 30 -2.18 -7.01 2.78
N ASP A 31 -1.07 -6.41 3.22
CA ASP A 31 -0.16 -6.96 4.22
C ASP A 31 0.08 -5.92 5.33
N ILE A 32 -0.58 -6.11 6.47
CA ILE A 32 -0.57 -5.17 7.60
C ILE A 32 0.48 -5.60 8.61
N TYR A 33 1.60 -4.87 8.63
CA TYR A 33 2.68 -5.06 9.59
C TYR A 33 2.93 -3.76 10.37
N GLN A 34 3.04 -3.85 11.69
CA GLN A 34 3.48 -2.75 12.55
C GLN A 34 4.72 -3.20 13.34
N PRO A 35 5.86 -2.51 13.24
CA PRO A 35 7.04 -2.85 14.03
C PRO A 35 6.78 -2.56 15.51
N LYS A 36 7.46 -3.30 16.40
CA LYS A 36 7.48 -2.97 17.83
C LYS A 36 8.03 -1.56 18.07
N ASP A 37 7.58 -0.94 19.14
CA ASP A 37 8.13 0.33 19.58
C ASP A 37 9.54 0.15 20.20
N PRO A 38 10.40 1.18 20.15
CA PRO A 38 11.67 1.19 20.86
C PRO A 38 11.45 0.97 22.38
N PRO A 39 12.41 0.33 23.08
CA PRO A 39 13.70 -0.15 22.59
C PRO A 39 13.65 -1.54 21.94
N TYR A 40 12.48 -2.18 21.88
CA TYR A 40 12.33 -3.59 21.47
C TYR A 40 12.04 -3.76 19.98
N ARG A 41 12.28 -2.73 19.16
CA ARG A 41 12.08 -2.77 17.73
C ARG A 41 13.10 -3.71 17.09
N CYS A 42 12.61 -4.75 16.43
CA CYS A 42 13.42 -5.63 15.59
C CYS A 42 13.51 -5.10 14.15
N PRO A 43 14.47 -5.59 13.34
CA PRO A 43 14.46 -5.36 11.89
C PRO A 43 13.13 -5.76 11.26
N ILE A 44 12.73 -5.07 10.19
CA ILE A 44 11.55 -5.43 9.40
C ILE A 44 11.93 -6.67 8.56
N PRO A 45 11.25 -7.82 8.72
CA PRO A 45 11.67 -9.09 8.12
C PRO A 45 11.25 -9.24 6.65
N LEU A 46 11.26 -8.15 5.87
CA LEU A 46 10.92 -8.14 4.44
C LEU A 46 12.20 -8.18 3.62
N ILE A 47 12.40 -9.27 2.88
CA ILE A 47 13.63 -9.52 2.12
C ILE A 47 13.38 -9.65 0.62
N LYS A 48 12.12 -9.90 0.21
CA LYS A 48 11.66 -9.91 -1.18
C LYS A 48 10.41 -9.06 -1.35
N PRO A 49 10.17 -8.49 -2.55
CA PRO A 49 8.99 -7.68 -2.83
C PRO A 49 7.64 -8.38 -2.59
N GLU A 50 7.59 -9.71 -2.76
CA GLU A 50 6.39 -10.52 -2.64
C GLU A 50 6.17 -11.12 -1.23
N ASP A 51 7.12 -10.93 -0.31
CA ASP A 51 7.00 -11.45 1.05
C ASP A 51 5.78 -10.82 1.76
N ARG A 52 5.03 -11.65 2.48
CA ARG A 52 3.99 -11.21 3.43
C ARG A 52 4.49 -11.40 4.85
N ILE A 53 4.62 -10.30 5.58
CA ILE A 53 5.21 -10.26 6.92
C ILE A 53 4.20 -9.88 8.01
N GLY A 54 2.97 -9.58 7.62
CA GLY A 54 1.90 -9.13 8.49
C GLY A 54 0.64 -9.98 8.36
N THR A 55 -0.50 -9.31 8.37
CA THR A 55 -1.84 -9.91 8.32
C THR A 55 -2.69 -9.27 7.22
N PRO A 56 -3.70 -9.95 6.66
CA PRO A 56 -4.51 -9.40 5.57
C PRO A 56 -5.51 -8.32 6.00
N TYR A 57 -5.58 -8.00 7.29
CA TYR A 57 -6.49 -7.05 7.92
C TYR A 57 -5.80 -6.30 9.07
N ILE A 58 -6.38 -5.20 9.56
CA ILE A 58 -5.84 -4.47 10.70
C ILE A 58 -6.41 -5.08 11.99
N PRO A 59 -5.59 -5.73 12.84
CA PRO A 59 -6.07 -6.25 14.12
C PRO A 59 -6.40 -5.09 15.06
N THR A 60 -7.55 -5.15 15.72
CA THR A 60 -7.95 -4.18 16.74
C THR A 60 -8.93 -4.79 17.73
N ASP A 61 -9.06 -4.14 18.90
CA ASP A 61 -10.10 -4.46 19.85
C ASP A 61 -11.44 -3.88 19.37
N SER A 62 -12.40 -4.77 19.10
CA SER A 62 -13.76 -4.41 18.70
C SER A 62 -14.46 -3.47 19.69
N SER A 63 -14.08 -3.46 20.97
CA SER A 63 -14.64 -2.56 21.98
C SER A 63 -14.37 -1.07 21.69
N LYS A 64 -13.31 -0.78 20.91
CA LYS A 64 -12.97 0.57 20.45
C LYS A 64 -13.91 1.06 19.34
N ILE A 65 -14.60 0.17 18.62
CA ILE A 65 -15.53 0.54 17.55
C ILE A 65 -16.81 1.09 18.19
N LYS A 66 -17.06 2.39 17.97
CA LYS A 66 -18.21 3.10 18.54
C LYS A 66 -19.35 3.31 17.55
N ALA A 67 -19.06 3.21 16.25
CA ALA A 67 -20.06 3.26 15.21
C ALA A 67 -19.58 2.51 13.96
N ILE A 68 -20.55 2.00 13.21
CA ILE A 68 -20.38 1.49 11.85
C ILE A 68 -21.32 2.29 10.95
N VAL A 69 -20.77 2.89 9.90
CA VAL A 69 -21.50 3.66 8.90
C VAL A 69 -21.45 2.88 7.60
N ILE A 70 -22.62 2.64 6.99
CA ILE A 70 -22.69 2.00 5.68
C ILE A 70 -22.72 3.09 4.61
N THR A 71 -21.88 2.95 3.59
CA THR A 71 -21.80 3.88 2.45
C THR A 71 -21.75 3.13 1.13
N ASP A 72 -22.00 3.85 0.04
CA ASP A 72 -21.91 3.32 -1.33
C ASP A 72 -21.29 4.38 -2.25
N ILE A 73 -20.09 4.85 -1.89
CA ILE A 73 -19.43 5.98 -2.55
C ILE A 73 -18.18 5.47 -3.26
N LYS A 74 -18.16 5.56 -4.59
CA LYS A 74 -16.97 5.18 -5.38
C LYS A 74 -15.81 6.14 -5.12
N ASP A 75 -14.59 5.59 -5.19
CA ASP A 75 -13.38 6.39 -5.10
C ASP A 75 -13.33 7.45 -6.21
N LYS A 76 -12.92 8.66 -5.82
CA LYS A 76 -12.64 9.73 -6.77
C LYS A 76 -11.21 9.60 -7.27
N THR A 77 -11.05 9.06 -8.48
CA THR A 77 -9.75 8.99 -9.17
C THR A 77 -9.62 10.10 -10.20
N ASN A 78 -8.39 10.56 -10.45
CA ASN A 78 -8.12 11.43 -11.58
C ASN A 78 -8.05 10.60 -12.87
N PRO A 79 -8.55 11.13 -14.01
CA PRO A 79 -8.35 10.47 -15.29
C PRO A 79 -6.85 10.44 -15.61
N LEU A 80 -6.41 9.38 -16.29
CA LEU A 80 -5.07 9.31 -16.84
C LEU A 80 -4.92 10.37 -17.95
N THR A 81 -3.88 11.20 -17.85
CA THR A 81 -3.53 12.14 -18.91
C THR A 81 -3.15 11.36 -20.18
N PRO A 82 -3.58 11.80 -21.38
CA PRO A 82 -3.13 11.20 -22.63
C PRO A 82 -1.61 11.21 -22.76
N ILE A 83 -1.07 10.14 -23.36
CA ILE A 83 0.38 10.05 -23.62
C ILE A 83 0.75 11.09 -24.68
N ASP A 84 1.58 12.05 -24.29
CA ASP A 84 2.13 13.07 -25.19
C ASP A 84 3.56 12.74 -25.65
N GLU A 85 4.04 13.49 -26.64
CA GLU A 85 5.37 13.30 -27.20
C GLU A 85 6.49 13.54 -26.19
N ASN A 86 6.27 14.43 -25.23
CA ASN A 86 7.22 14.68 -24.16
C ASN A 86 7.34 13.45 -23.25
N SER A 87 6.22 12.87 -22.82
CA SER A 87 6.16 11.65 -22.01
C SER A 87 6.81 10.48 -22.74
N LYS A 88 6.57 10.33 -24.04
CA LYS A 88 7.23 9.28 -24.85
C LYS A 88 8.75 9.45 -24.87
N LYS A 89 9.25 10.67 -25.08
CA LYS A 89 10.69 10.94 -25.08
C LYS A 89 11.32 10.68 -23.71
N ILE A 90 10.69 11.16 -22.64
CA ILE A 90 11.17 10.95 -21.26
C ILE A 90 11.24 9.44 -20.95
N ALA A 91 10.18 8.69 -21.24
CA ALA A 91 10.15 7.24 -21.05
C ALA A 91 11.25 6.55 -21.89
N GLY A 92 11.44 6.97 -23.14
CA GLY A 92 12.50 6.46 -24.01
C GLY A 92 13.91 6.67 -23.40
N TYR A 93 14.19 7.84 -22.84
CA TYR A 93 15.47 8.11 -22.17
C TYR A 93 15.68 7.25 -20.94
N ILE A 94 14.66 7.11 -20.08
CA ILE A 94 14.73 6.28 -18.86
C ILE A 94 14.97 4.82 -19.24
N VAL A 95 14.20 4.28 -20.18
CA VAL A 95 14.34 2.89 -20.62
C VAL A 95 15.72 2.64 -21.24
N ASN A 96 16.21 3.55 -22.08
CA ASN A 96 17.54 3.41 -22.69
C ASN A 96 18.65 3.47 -21.63
N PHE A 97 18.55 4.36 -20.65
CA PHE A 97 19.47 4.44 -19.52
C PHE A 97 19.50 3.11 -18.75
N LEU A 98 18.35 2.60 -18.31
CA LEU A 98 18.27 1.35 -17.55
C LEU A 98 18.82 0.17 -18.35
N LYS A 99 18.50 0.06 -19.65
CA LYS A 99 19.06 -0.98 -20.52
C LYS A 99 20.58 -0.91 -20.62
N ASN A 100 21.16 0.29 -20.66
CA ASN A 100 22.61 0.47 -20.74
C ASN A 100 23.30 0.13 -19.41
N GLU A 101 22.65 0.41 -18.27
CA GLU A 101 23.16 0.00 -16.95
C GLU A 101 23.14 -1.53 -16.78
N VAL A 102 22.14 -2.23 -17.33
CA VAL A 102 22.12 -3.70 -17.41
C VAL A 102 23.25 -4.22 -18.31
N LYS A 103 23.43 -3.65 -19.52
CA LYS A 103 24.54 -4.03 -20.43
C LYS A 103 25.91 -3.81 -19.79
N SER A 104 26.05 -2.76 -19.01
CA SER A 104 27.28 -2.40 -18.29
C SER A 104 27.47 -3.19 -16.99
N LYS A 105 26.58 -4.15 -16.69
CA LYS A 105 26.59 -4.99 -15.48
C LYS A 105 26.51 -4.22 -14.16
N LYS A 106 25.94 -3.01 -14.17
CA LYS A 106 25.67 -2.21 -12.97
C LYS A 106 24.27 -2.48 -12.40
N LEU A 107 23.35 -2.95 -13.26
CA LEU A 107 22.06 -3.49 -12.86
C LEU A 107 21.95 -4.97 -13.25
N PRO A 108 21.16 -5.76 -12.50
CA PRO A 108 20.92 -7.16 -12.83
C PRO A 108 20.01 -7.29 -14.07
N GLN A 109 19.94 -8.48 -14.65
CA GLN A 109 19.21 -8.71 -15.91
C GLN A 109 17.68 -8.87 -15.72
N ASN A 110 17.24 -9.06 -14.48
CA ASN A 110 15.90 -9.44 -14.07
C ASN A 110 15.14 -8.30 -13.40
#